data_AF-A0A2V5GUE1-F1
#
_entry.id   AF-A0A2V5GUE1-F1
#
_cell.length_a   1.000
_cell.length_b   1.000
_cell.length_c   1.000
_cell.angle_alpha   90.00
_cell.angle_beta   90.00
_cell.angle_gamma   90.00
#
_symmetry.space_group_name_H-M   'P 1'
#
loop_
_entity.id
_entity.type
_entity.pdbx_description
1 polymer ?
#
loop_
_entity_poly.entity_id
_entity_poly.type
_entity_poly.pdbx_seq_one_letter_code
_entity_poly.pdbx_strand_id
1 'polypeptide(L)'
;MPASCQDIRNALAQCLQESDCIMVQRHTPRECLSDPHVDQLPMRCQQLRKGFSECKRGLIDMRKRFRGNQPISVSTELEGGSSNKSQQLYAGKPAFESVKEISGDEVKMDPEKTRGL
;
A
#
# COMPACT_ATOMS: atom_id res chain seq x y z
N MET A 1 -19.52 6.41 5.38
CA MET A 1 -18.41 5.96 4.51
C MET A 1 -17.89 4.66 5.10
N PRO A 2 -17.54 3.62 4.34
CA PRO A 2 -16.98 2.39 4.92
C PRO A 2 -15.70 2.67 5.71
N ALA A 3 -15.49 1.89 6.78
CA ALA A 3 -14.41 2.09 7.75
C ALA A 3 -13.01 2.07 7.09
N SER A 4 -12.82 1.33 6.00
CA SER A 4 -11.52 1.17 5.34
C SER A 4 -10.91 2.46 4.77
N CYS A 5 -11.69 3.51 4.53
CA CYS A 5 -11.19 4.81 4.03
C CYS A 5 -11.37 5.95 5.04
N GLN A 6 -11.74 5.63 6.28
CA GLN A 6 -12.05 6.63 7.29
C GLN A 6 -10.79 7.37 7.75
N ASP A 7 -9.68 6.67 7.98
CA ASP A 7 -8.44 7.27 8.47
C ASP A 7 -7.85 8.26 7.47
N ILE A 8 -7.78 7.88 6.18
CA ILE A 8 -7.29 8.79 5.14
C ILE A 8 -8.23 9.98 4.93
N ARG A 9 -9.54 9.80 5.09
CA ARG A 9 -10.48 10.91 5.05
C ARG A 9 -10.20 11.89 6.19
N ASN A 10 -9.99 11.38 7.40
CA ASN A 10 -9.73 12.20 8.58
C ASN A 10 -8.40 12.96 8.42
N ALA A 11 -7.35 12.27 7.96
CA ALA A 11 -6.06 12.89 7.67
C ALA A 11 -6.17 13.98 6.58
N LEU A 12 -6.96 13.73 5.53
CA LEU A 12 -7.23 14.72 4.48
C LEU A 12 -8.02 15.93 5.03
N ALA A 13 -9.01 15.69 5.88
CA ALA A 13 -9.78 16.76 6.51
C ALA A 13 -8.90 17.64 7.41
N GLN A 14 -8.03 17.05 8.21
CA GLN A 14 -7.04 17.78 9.01
C GLN A 14 -6.10 18.61 8.13
N CYS A 15 -5.57 18.00 7.07
CA CYS A 15 -4.68 18.70 6.13
C CYS A 15 -5.37 19.91 5.48
N LEU A 16 -6.64 19.77 5.11
CA LEU A 16 -7.41 20.88 4.54
C LEU A 16 -7.70 21.99 5.56
N GLN A 17 -7.97 21.63 6.82
CA GLN A 17 -8.19 22.62 7.90
C GLN A 17 -6.95 23.47 8.17
N GLU A 18 -5.75 22.90 8.02
CA GLU A 18 -4.48 23.62 8.18
C GLU A 18 -4.08 24.42 6.93
N SER A 19 -4.70 24.13 5.78
CA SER A 19 -4.32 24.74 4.50
C SER A 19 -4.84 26.18 4.33
N ASP A 20 -4.05 27.00 3.64
CA ASP A 20 -4.39 28.40 3.33
C ASP A 20 -5.68 28.53 2.50
N CYS A 21 -6.03 27.53 1.70
CA CYS A 21 -7.26 27.53 0.91
C CYS A 21 -8.52 27.65 1.79
N ILE A 22 -8.52 27.04 2.98
CA ILE A 22 -9.64 27.16 3.93
C ILE A 22 -9.41 28.29 4.91
N MET A 23 -8.19 28.42 5.45
CA MET A 23 -7.89 29.39 6.51
C MET A 23 -7.88 30.83 6.01
N VAL A 24 -7.29 31.08 4.83
CA VAL A 24 -7.10 32.41 4.26
C VAL A 24 -8.18 32.71 3.23
N GLN A 25 -8.35 31.83 2.23
CA GLN A 25 -9.28 32.07 1.11
C GLN A 25 -10.75 31.74 1.49
N ARG A 26 -10.97 31.02 2.59
CA ARG A 26 -12.31 30.61 3.08
C ARG A 26 -13.15 29.84 2.07
N HIS A 27 -12.50 29.12 1.17
CA HIS A 27 -13.17 28.23 0.24
C HIS A 27 -13.68 26.98 0.95
N THR A 28 -14.69 26.36 0.36
CA THR A 28 -15.18 25.07 0.85
C THR A 28 -14.15 23.97 0.57
N PRO A 29 -14.10 22.90 1.38
CA PRO A 29 -13.21 21.76 1.12
C PRO A 29 -13.37 21.16 -0.29
N ARG A 30 -14.55 21.29 -0.90
CA ARG A 30 -14.80 20.81 -2.26
C ARG A 30 -14.15 21.69 -3.32
N GLU A 31 -14.18 23.00 -3.14
CA GLU A 31 -13.52 23.96 -4.03
C GLU A 31 -12.00 23.81 -3.95
N CYS A 32 -11.44 23.64 -2.76
CA CYS A 32 -10.00 23.40 -2.57
C CYS A 32 -9.48 22.12 -3.24
N LEU A 33 -10.35 21.12 -3.44
CA LEU A 33 -9.99 19.86 -4.11
C LEU A 33 -10.24 19.88 -5.62
N SER A 34 -10.74 20.99 -6.15
CA SER A 34 -11.02 21.21 -7.58
C SER A 34 -9.98 22.14 -8.19
N ASP A 35 -9.76 22.01 -9.50
CA ASP A 35 -8.85 22.93 -10.20
C ASP A 35 -9.46 24.34 -10.21
N PRO A 36 -8.67 25.41 -10.02
CA PRO A 36 -7.19 25.48 -9.99
C PRO A 36 -6.55 25.41 -8.59
N HIS A 37 -7.35 25.30 -7.52
CA HIS A 37 -6.84 25.46 -6.15
C HIS A 37 -6.01 24.26 -5.68
N VAL A 38 -6.23 23.10 -6.27
CA VAL A 38 -5.47 21.87 -6.02
C VAL A 38 -3.96 22.07 -6.08
N ASP A 39 -3.49 22.81 -7.07
CA ASP A 39 -2.06 22.98 -7.32
C ASP A 39 -1.41 23.91 -6.28
N GLN A 40 -2.22 24.77 -5.65
CA GLN A 40 -1.78 25.66 -4.57
C GLN A 40 -1.74 24.96 -3.21
N LEU A 41 -2.37 23.79 -3.06
CA LEU A 41 -2.34 23.04 -1.81
C LEU A 41 -0.95 22.47 -1.54
N PRO A 42 -0.55 22.35 -0.26
CA PRO A 42 0.72 21.74 0.10
C PRO A 42 0.79 20.28 -0.36
N MET A 43 1.99 19.82 -0.70
CA MET A 43 2.27 18.47 -1.22
C MET A 43 1.66 17.35 -0.36
N ARG A 44 1.64 17.53 0.96
CA ARG A 44 0.99 16.59 1.90
C ARG A 44 -0.49 16.38 1.56
N CYS A 45 -1.24 17.46 1.33
CA CYS A 45 -2.66 17.35 1.02
C CYS A 45 -2.90 16.78 -0.37
N GLN A 46 -2.04 17.08 -1.35
CA GLN A 46 -2.11 16.50 -2.68
C GLN A 46 -1.89 14.98 -2.65
N GLN A 47 -0.93 14.49 -1.85
CA GLN A 47 -0.67 13.07 -1.63
C GLN A 47 -1.90 12.38 -0.99
N LEU A 48 -2.46 13.00 0.06
CA LEU A 48 -3.67 12.48 0.72
C LEU A 48 -4.87 12.43 -0.23
N ARG A 49 -5.03 13.43 -1.11
CA ARG A 49 -6.09 13.44 -2.13
C ARG A 49 -5.95 12.25 -3.08
N LYS A 50 -4.72 11.99 -3.56
CA LYS A 50 -4.44 10.85 -4.43
C LYS A 50 -4.76 9.54 -3.71
N GLY A 51 -4.25 9.34 -2.49
CA GLY A 51 -4.52 8.13 -1.70
C GLY A 51 -6.01 7.94 -1.39
N PHE A 52 -6.75 9.03 -1.13
CA PHE A 52 -8.20 8.98 -0.90
C PHE A 52 -8.95 8.54 -2.16
N SER A 53 -8.53 9.03 -3.34
CA SER A 53 -9.12 8.64 -4.62
C SER A 53 -8.87 7.15 -4.93
N GLU A 54 -7.68 6.65 -4.61
CA GLU A 54 -7.30 5.23 -4.77
C GLU A 54 -8.06 4.34 -3.78
N CYS A 55 -8.21 4.79 -2.52
CA CYS A 55 -9.01 4.10 -1.53
C CYS A 55 -10.46 3.95 -1.99
N LYS A 56 -11.06 5.04 -2.51
CA LYS A 56 -12.43 5.03 -3.03
C LYS A 56 -12.58 4.12 -4.25
N ARG A 57 -11.59 4.09 -5.15
CA ARG A 57 -11.57 3.16 -6.29
C ARG A 57 -11.48 1.70 -5.83
N GLY A 58 -10.64 1.43 -4.82
CA GLY A 58 -10.45 0.09 -4.26
C GLY A 58 -11.69 -0.49 -3.58
N LEU A 59 -12.58 0.35 -3.05
CA LEU A 59 -13.88 -0.08 -2.50
C LEU A 59 -14.81 -0.67 -3.58
N ILE A 60 -14.73 -0.15 -4.80
CA ILE A 60 -15.62 -0.54 -5.89
C ILE A 60 -15.02 -1.74 -6.65
N ASP A 61 -13.70 -1.85 -6.68
CA ASP A 61 -12.95 -2.92 -7.37
C ASP A 61 -13.21 -4.32 -6.76
N MET A 62 -13.84 -5.19 -7.55
CA MET A 62 -14.15 -6.58 -7.19
C MET A 62 -12.91 -7.38 -6.78
N ARG A 63 -11.73 -7.11 -7.40
CA ARG A 63 -10.49 -7.83 -7.09
C ARG A 63 -9.98 -7.55 -5.68
N LYS A 64 -10.25 -6.35 -5.14
CA LYS A 64 -9.85 -5.94 -3.79
C LYS A 64 -10.87 -6.30 -2.72
N ARG A 65 -12.10 -6.69 -3.08
CA ARG A 65 -13.12 -7.14 -2.11
C ARG A 65 -12.72 -8.39 -1.34
N PHE A 66 -12.00 -9.31 -1.98
CA PHE A 66 -11.56 -10.55 -1.34
C PHE A 66 -10.31 -10.39 -0.47
N ARG A 67 -9.39 -9.50 -0.86
CA ARG A 67 -8.12 -9.29 -0.14
C ARG A 67 -8.19 -8.14 0.87
N GLY A 68 -9.29 -7.38 0.86
CA GLY A 68 -9.42 -6.14 1.62
C GLY A 68 -8.72 -4.98 0.92
N ASN A 69 -9.27 -3.77 1.12
CA ASN A 69 -8.56 -2.55 0.76
C ASN A 69 -7.47 -2.34 1.81
N GLN A 70 -6.20 -2.33 1.39
CA GLN A 70 -5.08 -2.17 2.33
C GLN A 70 -5.21 -0.83 3.07
N PRO A 71 -5.14 -0.82 4.41
CA PRO A 71 -5.13 0.43 5.15
C PRO A 71 -3.87 1.21 4.79
N ILE A 72 -4.01 2.51 4.52
CA ILE A 72 -2.86 3.36 4.17
C ILE A 72 -1.85 3.50 5.32
N SER A 73 -2.23 3.20 6.56
CA SER A 73 -1.29 3.06 7.68
C SER A 73 -0.24 1.96 7.47
N VAL A 74 -0.53 0.95 6.64
CA VAL A 74 0.41 -0.11 6.22
C VAL A 74 1.34 0.38 5.10
N SER A 75 1.05 1.53 4.48
CA SER A 75 1.91 2.13 3.44
C SER A 75 2.99 3.06 3.99
N THR A 76 3.12 3.18 5.32
CA THR A 76 4.31 3.78 5.98
C THR A 76 5.59 2.96 5.73
N GLU A 77 5.53 1.96 4.86
CA GLU A 77 6.63 1.13 4.39
C GLU A 77 7.26 1.66 3.08
N LEU A 78 6.80 2.82 2.57
CA LEU A 78 7.45 3.48 1.42
C LEU A 78 8.84 4.06 1.73
N GLU A 79 9.26 4.05 3.00
CA GLU A 79 10.64 4.31 3.44
C GLU A 79 11.32 2.97 3.76
N GLY A 80 11.79 2.26 2.72
CA GLY A 80 12.95 1.35 2.79
C GLY A 80 13.04 0.34 3.95
N GLY A 81 11.96 -0.36 4.31
CA GLY A 81 11.97 -1.37 5.37
C GLY A 81 11.40 -2.71 4.92
N SER A 82 12.26 -3.71 4.71
CA SER A 82 11.87 -5.11 4.46
C SER A 82 10.96 -5.66 5.57
N SER A 83 9.75 -6.08 5.22
CA SER A 83 9.01 -7.20 5.85
C SER A 83 7.70 -7.39 5.08
N ASN A 84 7.35 -8.53 4.50
CA ASN A 84 7.81 -9.90 4.64
C ASN A 84 7.85 -10.54 3.25
N LYS A 85 8.85 -11.41 3.04
CA LYS A 85 8.99 -12.31 1.88
C LYS A 85 7.61 -12.70 1.32
N SER A 86 7.43 -12.46 0.03
CA SER A 86 6.34 -13.02 -0.77
C SER A 86 6.29 -14.53 -0.57
N GLN A 87 5.48 -15.01 0.38
CA GLN A 87 5.12 -16.41 0.44
C GLN A 87 4.26 -16.68 -0.79
N GLN A 88 4.83 -17.46 -1.72
CA GLN A 88 4.23 -17.75 -3.01
C GLN A 88 2.87 -18.41 -2.83
N LEU A 89 1.86 -17.92 -3.55
CA LEU A 89 0.46 -18.34 -3.46
C LEU A 89 0.11 -19.53 -4.38
N TYR A 90 1.01 -20.50 -4.55
CA TYR A 90 0.65 -21.77 -5.16
C TYR A 90 1.20 -22.94 -4.32
N ALA A 91 0.26 -23.68 -3.72
CA ALA A 91 0.45 -24.92 -2.96
C ALA A 91 1.39 -24.89 -1.72
N GLY A 92 1.83 -23.71 -1.25
CA GLY A 92 2.36 -23.55 0.11
C GLY A 92 3.63 -24.35 0.42
N LYS A 93 4.38 -24.80 -0.59
CA LYS A 93 5.68 -25.46 -0.40
C LYS A 93 6.74 -24.72 -1.20
N PRO A 94 7.84 -24.26 -0.58
CA PRO A 94 8.94 -23.69 -1.33
C PRO A 94 9.54 -24.77 -2.24
N ALA A 95 9.86 -24.41 -3.48
CA ALA A 95 10.51 -25.34 -4.42
C ALA A 95 11.87 -25.84 -3.91
N PHE A 96 12.46 -25.15 -2.92
CA PHE A 96 13.74 -25.50 -2.31
C PHE A 96 13.61 -25.25 -0.80
N GLU A 97 13.81 -26.31 -0.01
CA GLU A 97 14.02 -26.18 1.44
C GLU A 97 15.38 -25.50 1.63
N SER A 98 15.41 -24.39 2.38
CA SER A 98 16.65 -23.68 2.66
C SER A 98 17.63 -24.64 3.31
N VAL A 99 18.68 -24.96 2.57
CA VAL A 99 19.82 -25.78 2.98
C VAL A 99 20.30 -25.27 4.33
N LYS A 100 20.34 -26.16 5.32
CA LYS A 100 20.98 -25.88 6.60
C LYS A 100 22.47 -25.73 6.31
N GLU A 101 23.02 -24.53 6.50
CA GLU A 101 24.45 -24.31 6.39
C GLU A 101 25.15 -25.18 7.44
N ILE A 102 25.92 -26.16 6.96
CA ILE A 102 26.82 -26.96 7.77
C ILE A 102 28.18 -26.78 7.11
N SER A 103 29.17 -26.41 7.90
CA SER A 103 30.54 -26.13 7.46
C SER A 103 31.15 -27.36 6.75
N GLY A 104 31.60 -27.16 5.51
CA GLY A 104 32.44 -28.10 4.77
C GLY A 104 31.90 -28.42 3.39
N ASP A 105 32.62 -27.95 2.36
CA ASP A 105 32.51 -28.40 0.97
C ASP A 105 32.29 -29.92 0.91
N GLU A 106 31.16 -30.40 0.38
CA GLU A 106 30.95 -30.92 -0.99
C GLU A 106 29.49 -31.39 -1.12
N VAL A 107 28.72 -30.88 -2.08
CA VAL A 107 27.34 -31.36 -2.34
C VAL A 107 27.37 -32.30 -3.55
N LYS A 108 27.27 -33.61 -3.31
CA LYS A 108 26.95 -34.57 -4.39
C LYS A 108 25.45 -34.52 -4.66
N MET A 109 25.08 -34.20 -5.90
CA MET A 109 23.70 -34.37 -6.38
C MET A 109 23.42 -35.86 -6.57
N ASP A 110 22.48 -36.41 -5.79
CA ASP A 110 21.93 -37.76 -6.03
C ASP A 110 21.06 -37.75 -7.30
N PRO A 111 21.45 -38.50 -8.35
CA PRO A 111 20.78 -38.45 -9.66
C PRO A 111 19.37 -39.04 -9.66
N GLU A 112 18.97 -39.75 -8.61
CA GLU A 112 17.63 -40.37 -8.50
C GLU A 112 16.51 -39.37 -8.18
N LYS A 113 16.83 -38.20 -7.60
CA LYS A 113 15.81 -37.22 -7.18
C LYS A 113 15.44 -36.21 -8.29
N THR A 114 16.16 -36.21 -9.41
CA THR A 114 15.93 -35.33 -10.58
C THR A 114 15.11 -35.97 -11.70
N ARG A 115 14.62 -37.20 -11.52
CA ARG A 115 13.77 -37.88 -12.52
C ARG A 115 12.34 -37.99 -12.02
N GLY A 116 11.61 -36.88 -12.02
CA GLY A 116 10.16 -36.85 -11.88
C GLY A 116 9.52 -36.50 -13.23
N LEU A 117 8.71 -37.42 -13.75
CA LEU A 117 7.68 -37.17 -14.77
C LEU A 117 6.64 -36.16 -14.26
#